data_AF-X1TDS2-F1
#
_entry.id   AF-X1TDS2-F1
#
_cell.length_a   1.000
_cell.length_b   1.000
_cell.length_c   1.000
_cell.angle_alpha   90.00
_cell.angle_beta   90.00
_cell.angle_gamma   90.00
#
_symmetry.space_group_name_H-M   'P 1'
#
loop_
_entity.id
_entity.type
_entity.pdbx_description
1 polymer ?
#
loop_
_entity_poly.entity_id
_entity_poly.type
_entity_poly.pdbx_seq_one_letter_code
_entity_poly.pdbx_strand_id
1 'polypeptide(L)'
;VITIAPEEIPVHLKQGKAHFEAGRYQDALREFEAILKVAPGNIEARVWGRKTREALAKPEEVGLPEEAKPKYCVWMSMGMVSYRICTNNYDCMNCELDQEMQEKMASGEAPELEEALARFKELPGSQRLCRYALKGDVSYRLCTHAFQCAICEFGQIMDDALQLKLAQRVAELVLRQEALRKKEQSWWWPYWEQKSPTSLARSHSPN
;
A
#
# COMPACT_ATOMS: atom_id res chain seq x y z
N VAL A 1 27.90 -31.31 -13.48
CA VAL A 1 27.46 -32.19 -12.38
C VAL A 1 28.62 -32.33 -11.42
N ILE A 2 28.41 -31.95 -10.15
CA ILE A 2 29.43 -32.04 -9.10
C ILE A 2 29.48 -33.52 -8.66
N THR A 3 30.69 -34.07 -8.53
CA THR A 3 30.90 -35.42 -8.00
C THR A 3 31.48 -35.25 -6.60
N ILE A 4 30.82 -35.81 -5.59
CA ILE A 4 31.15 -35.63 -4.17
C ILE A 4 31.34 -37.00 -3.51
N ALA A 5 32.13 -37.08 -2.46
CA ALA A 5 32.28 -38.27 -1.64
C ALA A 5 31.22 -38.32 -0.52
N PRO A 6 30.84 -39.51 -0.01
CA PRO A 6 29.84 -39.64 1.06
C PRO A 6 30.13 -38.81 2.33
N GLU A 7 31.41 -38.65 2.68
CA GLU A 7 31.89 -37.84 3.81
C GLU A 7 31.67 -36.33 3.61
N GLU A 8 31.53 -35.88 2.37
CA GLU A 8 31.34 -34.48 2.02
C GLU A 8 29.85 -34.06 2.05
N ILE A 9 28.93 -35.03 2.23
CA ILE A 9 27.48 -34.78 2.28
C ILE A 9 27.10 -33.62 3.23
N PRO A 10 27.63 -33.51 4.47
CA PRO A 10 27.28 -32.40 5.36
C PRO A 10 27.73 -31.03 4.83
N VAL A 11 28.88 -30.99 4.15
CA VAL A 11 29.43 -29.75 3.56
C VAL A 11 28.53 -29.28 2.42
N HIS A 12 28.18 -30.17 1.51
CA HIS A 12 27.29 -29.89 0.39
C HIS A 12 25.87 -29.55 0.87
N LEU A 13 25.37 -30.17 1.95
CA LEU A 13 24.09 -29.80 2.55
C LEU A 13 24.10 -28.36 3.07
N LYS A 14 25.19 -27.96 3.75
CA LYS A 14 25.35 -26.59 4.26
C LYS A 14 25.47 -25.59 3.11
N GLN A 15 26.26 -25.90 2.08
CA GLN A 15 26.42 -25.06 0.90
C GLN A 15 25.10 -24.88 0.15
N GLY A 16 24.39 -25.98 -0.12
CA GLY A 16 23.08 -25.95 -0.80
C GLY A 16 22.06 -25.08 -0.07
N LYS A 17 22.01 -25.17 1.28
CA LYS A 17 21.16 -24.29 2.11
C LYS A 17 21.57 -22.82 2.00
N ALA A 18 22.87 -22.51 2.05
CA ALA A 18 23.36 -21.15 1.90
C ALA A 18 23.06 -20.56 0.50
N HIS A 19 23.18 -21.38 -0.55
CA HIS A 19 22.76 -20.98 -1.90
C HIS A 19 21.25 -20.74 -1.99
N PHE A 20 20.45 -21.58 -1.33
CA PHE A 20 19.00 -21.43 -1.28
C PHE A 20 18.58 -20.14 -0.57
N GLU A 21 19.17 -19.85 0.59
CA GLU A 21 18.91 -18.63 1.37
C GLU A 21 19.32 -17.37 0.60
N ALA A 22 20.38 -17.46 -0.21
CA ALA A 22 20.84 -16.37 -1.07
C ALA A 22 20.07 -16.25 -2.41
N GLY A 23 18.97 -16.99 -2.60
CA GLY A 23 18.16 -16.96 -3.83
C GLY A 23 18.82 -17.60 -5.05
N ARG A 24 20.02 -18.15 -4.92
CA ARG A 24 20.74 -18.84 -6.00
C ARG A 24 20.24 -20.27 -6.14
N TYR A 25 18.97 -20.42 -6.54
CA TYR A 25 18.28 -21.71 -6.54
C TYR A 25 18.89 -22.73 -7.52
N GLN A 26 19.46 -22.29 -8.64
CA GLN A 26 20.16 -23.19 -9.57
C GLN A 26 21.40 -23.82 -8.94
N ASP A 27 22.18 -23.04 -8.18
CA ASP A 27 23.36 -23.54 -7.46
C ASP A 27 22.94 -24.48 -6.34
N ALA A 28 21.93 -24.09 -5.56
CA ALA A 28 21.39 -24.90 -4.47
C ALA A 28 20.93 -26.27 -4.98
N LEU A 29 20.23 -26.30 -6.13
CA LEU A 29 19.74 -27.54 -6.74
C LEU A 29 20.89 -28.47 -7.13
N ARG A 30 21.98 -27.92 -7.69
CA ARG A 30 23.17 -28.71 -8.06
C ARG A 30 23.80 -29.40 -6.85
N GLU A 31 23.87 -28.72 -5.71
CA GLU A 31 24.40 -29.30 -4.47
C GLU A 31 23.51 -30.45 -3.95
N PHE A 32 22.19 -30.24 -3.91
CA PHE A 32 21.27 -31.27 -3.45
C PHE A 32 21.20 -32.48 -4.38
N GLU A 33 21.29 -32.27 -5.70
CA GLU A 33 21.33 -33.36 -6.68
C GLU A 33 22.64 -34.18 -6.60
N ALA A 34 23.77 -33.53 -6.33
CA ALA A 34 25.04 -34.22 -6.09
C ALA A 34 24.95 -35.15 -4.87
N ILE A 35 24.32 -34.69 -3.78
CA ILE A 35 24.06 -35.53 -2.59
C ILE A 35 23.15 -36.70 -2.92
N LEU A 36 22.05 -36.47 -3.64
CA LEU A 36 21.08 -37.52 -3.97
C LEU A 36 21.64 -38.57 -4.93
N LYS A 37 22.68 -38.24 -5.71
CA LYS A 37 23.38 -39.20 -6.56
C LYS A 37 24.21 -40.21 -5.76
N VAL A 38 24.80 -39.78 -4.65
CA VAL A 38 25.67 -40.61 -3.79
C VAL A 38 24.87 -41.27 -2.66
N ALA A 39 23.87 -40.55 -2.13
CA ALA A 39 22.98 -41.02 -1.07
C ALA A 39 21.50 -40.77 -1.44
N PRO A 40 20.89 -41.63 -2.28
CA PRO A 40 19.49 -41.47 -2.70
C PRO A 40 18.48 -41.47 -1.55
N GLY A 41 18.84 -42.09 -0.42
CA GLY A 41 18.04 -42.15 0.81
C GLY A 41 18.07 -40.87 1.65
N ASN A 42 18.94 -39.90 1.34
CA ASN A 42 19.09 -38.68 2.15
C ASN A 42 17.79 -37.85 2.13
N ILE A 43 17.05 -37.89 3.24
CA ILE A 43 15.74 -37.24 3.36
C ILE A 43 15.90 -35.72 3.26
N GLU A 44 16.94 -35.17 3.87
CA GLU A 44 17.17 -33.73 3.93
C GLU A 44 17.45 -33.15 2.54
N ALA A 45 18.39 -33.74 1.78
CA ALA A 45 18.69 -33.32 0.41
C ALA A 45 17.46 -33.44 -0.51
N ARG A 46 16.60 -34.43 -0.29
CA ARG A 46 15.36 -34.63 -1.05
C ARG A 46 14.30 -33.56 -0.73
N VAL A 47 14.13 -33.22 0.55
CA VAL A 47 13.22 -32.15 0.99
C VAL A 47 13.69 -30.81 0.43
N TRP A 48 14.96 -30.47 0.60
CA TRP A 48 15.52 -29.23 0.09
C TRP A 48 15.54 -29.18 -1.44
N GLY A 49 15.83 -30.29 -2.12
CA GLY A 49 15.75 -30.37 -3.58
C GLY A 49 14.32 -30.13 -4.10
N ARG A 50 13.29 -30.64 -3.42
CA ARG A 50 11.88 -30.33 -3.75
C ARG A 50 11.60 -28.84 -3.58
N LYS A 51 11.92 -28.28 -2.41
CA LYS A 51 11.73 -26.86 -2.10
C LYS A 51 12.44 -25.95 -3.12
N THR A 52 13.62 -26.35 -3.56
CA THR A 52 14.41 -25.63 -4.56
C THR A 52 13.79 -25.69 -5.95
N ARG A 53 13.29 -26.86 -6.38
CA ARG A 53 12.55 -27.00 -7.65
C ARG A 53 11.24 -26.21 -7.64
N GLU A 54 10.52 -26.20 -6.52
CA GLU A 54 9.33 -25.37 -6.36
C GLU A 54 9.66 -23.87 -6.46
N ALA A 55 10.77 -23.43 -5.85
CA ALA A 55 11.24 -22.05 -5.97
C ALA A 55 11.66 -21.68 -7.40
N LEU A 56 12.27 -22.60 -8.14
CA LEU A 56 12.62 -22.44 -9.57
C LEU A 56 11.40 -22.48 -10.51
N ALA A 57 10.36 -23.25 -10.14
CA ALA A 57 9.14 -23.38 -10.93
C ALA A 57 8.16 -22.23 -10.71
N LYS A 58 8.23 -21.56 -9.56
CA LYS A 58 7.60 -20.25 -9.40
C LYS A 58 8.33 -19.30 -10.34
N PRO A 59 7.63 -18.57 -11.24
CA PRO A 59 8.28 -17.47 -11.94
C PRO A 59 8.87 -16.60 -10.83
N GLU A 60 10.18 -16.37 -10.93
CA GLU A 60 10.86 -15.36 -10.15
C GLU A 60 9.95 -14.13 -10.21
N GLU A 61 9.35 -13.74 -9.07
CA GLU A 61 8.97 -12.35 -8.94
C GLU A 61 10.31 -11.64 -8.98
N VAL A 62 10.78 -11.38 -10.21
CA VAL A 62 11.88 -10.48 -10.49
C VAL A 62 11.51 -9.27 -9.68
N GLY A 63 12.32 -9.02 -8.65
CA GLY A 63 12.24 -7.84 -7.82
C GLY A 63 12.55 -6.64 -8.70
N LEU A 64 11.59 -6.30 -9.56
CA LEU A 64 11.29 -4.92 -9.88
C LEU A 64 11.31 -4.20 -8.53
N PRO A 65 12.03 -3.06 -8.41
CA PRO A 65 11.88 -2.20 -7.26
C PRO A 65 10.38 -2.12 -6.95
N GLU A 66 9.98 -2.23 -5.69
CA GLU A 66 8.55 -2.25 -5.31
C GLU A 66 7.77 -1.07 -5.95
N GLU A 67 8.49 0.00 -6.28
CA GLU A 67 8.08 1.21 -7.00
C GLU A 67 7.75 1.02 -8.50
N ALA A 68 8.14 -0.08 -9.14
CA ALA A 68 7.98 -0.34 -10.58
C ALA A 68 6.82 -1.29 -10.92
N LYS A 69 6.14 -1.87 -9.92
CA LYS A 69 4.88 -2.61 -10.16
C LYS A 69 3.76 -1.59 -10.38
N PRO A 70 2.98 -1.66 -11.48
CA PRO A 70 1.86 -0.76 -11.70
C PRO A 70 0.85 -0.90 -10.55
N LYS A 71 0.49 0.22 -9.94
CA LYS A 71 -0.55 0.28 -8.90
C LYS A 71 -1.90 0.02 -9.56
N TYR A 72 -2.40 -1.20 -9.50
CA TYR A 72 -3.70 -1.54 -10.09
C TYR A 72 -4.85 -0.90 -9.33
N CYS A 73 -5.95 -0.59 -10.03
CA CYS A 73 -7.16 -0.09 -9.40
C CYS A 73 -7.71 -1.12 -8.41
N VAL A 74 -8.20 -0.65 -7.26
CA VAL A 74 -8.85 -1.46 -6.22
C VAL A 74 -9.92 -2.37 -6.82
N TRP A 75 -10.84 -1.83 -7.62
CA TRP A 75 -11.87 -2.62 -8.32
C TRP A 75 -11.33 -3.66 -9.31
N MET A 76 -10.18 -3.39 -9.93
CA MET A 76 -9.53 -4.33 -10.85
C MET A 76 -8.90 -5.48 -10.09
N SER A 77 -8.18 -5.17 -9.00
CA SER A 77 -7.53 -6.17 -8.13
C SER A 77 -8.52 -7.18 -7.52
N MET A 78 -9.81 -6.84 -7.53
CA MET A 78 -10.89 -7.69 -7.02
C MET A 78 -11.69 -8.40 -8.12
N GLY A 79 -11.42 -8.09 -9.38
CA GLY A 79 -12.13 -8.66 -10.53
C GLY A 79 -13.51 -8.04 -10.81
N MET A 80 -13.84 -6.86 -10.25
CA MET A 80 -15.06 -6.12 -10.60
C MET A 80 -14.94 -5.38 -11.91
N VAL A 81 -13.72 -5.04 -12.32
CA VAL A 81 -13.42 -4.49 -13.65
C VAL A 81 -12.25 -5.25 -14.27
N SER A 82 -12.19 -5.28 -15.59
CA SER A 82 -11.23 -6.09 -16.33
C SER A 82 -9.77 -5.63 -16.16
N TYR A 83 -9.48 -4.38 -16.49
CA TYR A 83 -8.14 -3.82 -16.41
C TYR A 83 -8.18 -2.31 -16.15
N ARG A 84 -7.46 -1.86 -15.13
CA ARG A 84 -7.26 -0.44 -14.87
C ARG A 84 -6.07 -0.19 -13.96
N ILE A 85 -5.23 0.77 -14.33
CA ILE A 85 -4.16 1.29 -13.48
C ILE A 85 -4.71 2.46 -12.65
N CYS A 86 -4.37 2.50 -11.37
CA CYS A 86 -4.70 3.59 -10.47
C CYS A 86 -3.83 4.81 -10.77
N THR A 87 -4.45 5.93 -11.09
CA THR A 87 -3.78 7.22 -11.30
C THR A 87 -3.88 8.14 -10.08
N ASN A 88 -4.73 7.80 -9.12
CA ASN A 88 -5.03 8.64 -7.95
C ASN A 88 -4.40 8.13 -6.64
N ASN A 89 -3.32 7.35 -6.73
CA ASN A 89 -2.60 6.80 -5.57
C ASN A 89 -3.52 6.22 -4.46
N TYR A 90 -4.54 5.47 -4.88
CA TYR A 90 -5.54 4.85 -4.00
C TYR A 90 -6.39 5.81 -3.17
N ASP A 91 -6.43 7.10 -3.50
CA ASP A 91 -7.46 8.01 -3.00
C ASP A 91 -8.80 7.72 -3.70
N CYS A 92 -9.38 6.58 -3.32
CA CYS A 92 -10.58 6.06 -3.94
C CYS A 92 -11.82 6.85 -3.51
N MET A 93 -11.84 7.40 -2.29
CA MET A 93 -12.97 8.19 -1.79
C MET A 93 -13.23 9.44 -2.63
N ASN A 94 -12.19 9.97 -3.29
CA ASN A 94 -12.28 11.10 -4.21
C ASN A 94 -12.11 10.68 -5.69
N CYS A 95 -12.30 9.40 -6.03
CA CYS A 95 -12.11 8.89 -7.38
C CYS A 95 -13.47 8.71 -8.08
N GLU A 96 -13.62 9.31 -9.27
CA GLU A 96 -14.84 9.23 -10.11
C GLU A 96 -15.28 7.78 -10.38
N LEU A 97 -14.33 6.88 -10.70
CA LEU A 97 -14.67 5.47 -10.88
C LEU A 97 -15.23 4.84 -9.60
N ASP A 98 -14.64 5.14 -8.44
CA ASP A 98 -15.12 4.56 -7.18
C ASP A 98 -16.55 5.03 -6.91
N GLN A 99 -16.80 6.32 -7.11
CA GLN A 99 -18.13 6.90 -6.98
C GLN A 99 -19.14 6.20 -7.90
N GLU A 100 -18.85 6.09 -9.20
CA GLU A 100 -19.73 5.40 -10.16
C GLU A 100 -20.02 3.95 -9.75
N MET A 101 -19.00 3.23 -9.27
CA MET A 101 -19.15 1.83 -8.85
C MET A 101 -20.02 1.71 -7.61
N GLN A 102 -19.85 2.59 -6.62
CA GLN A 102 -20.68 2.60 -5.41
C GLN A 102 -22.13 2.97 -5.74
N GLU A 103 -22.36 3.94 -6.62
CA GLU A 103 -23.70 4.33 -7.09
C GLU A 103 -24.40 3.19 -7.84
N LYS A 104 -23.67 2.47 -8.70
CA LYS A 104 -24.16 1.25 -9.37
C LYS A 104 -24.53 0.15 -8.38
N MET A 105 -23.73 -0.04 -7.32
CA MET A 105 -24.06 -1.00 -6.26
C MET A 105 -25.27 -0.57 -5.43
N ALA A 106 -25.43 0.73 -5.17
CA ALA A 106 -26.54 1.26 -4.39
C ALA A 106 -27.87 1.27 -5.14
N SER A 107 -27.84 1.54 -6.46
CA SER A 107 -29.02 1.54 -7.32
C SER A 107 -29.51 0.13 -7.67
N GLY A 108 -28.64 -0.87 -7.66
CA GLY A 108 -28.96 -2.24 -8.11
C GLY A 108 -29.09 -2.37 -9.63
N GLU A 109 -28.73 -1.32 -10.39
CA GLU A 109 -28.86 -1.28 -11.86
C GLU A 109 -27.54 -1.65 -12.56
N ALA A 110 -26.92 -2.77 -12.16
CA ALA A 110 -25.65 -3.19 -12.72
C ALA A 110 -25.48 -4.73 -12.75
N PRO A 111 -26.11 -5.43 -13.71
CA PRO A 111 -26.06 -6.90 -13.78
C PRO A 111 -24.64 -7.46 -13.93
N GLU A 112 -23.76 -6.78 -14.69
CA GLU A 112 -22.34 -7.17 -14.81
C GLU A 112 -21.60 -7.05 -13.47
N LEU A 113 -21.93 -6.04 -12.68
CA LEU A 113 -21.34 -5.81 -11.36
C LEU A 113 -21.86 -6.83 -10.34
N GLU A 114 -23.14 -7.18 -10.41
CA GLU A 114 -23.72 -8.26 -9.60
C GLU A 114 -23.06 -9.61 -9.87
N GLU A 115 -22.83 -9.96 -11.15
CA GLU A 115 -22.10 -11.17 -11.52
C GLU A 115 -20.65 -11.14 -11.00
N ALA A 116 -19.97 -9.99 -11.10
CA ALA A 116 -18.64 -9.83 -10.52
C ALA A 116 -18.64 -9.98 -9.00
N LEU A 117 -19.65 -9.44 -8.31
CA LEU A 117 -19.81 -9.59 -6.86
C LEU A 117 -20.08 -11.05 -6.46
N ALA A 118 -20.86 -11.80 -7.25
CA ALA A 118 -21.09 -13.22 -7.04
C ALA A 118 -19.77 -14.01 -7.14
N ARG A 119 -19.01 -13.80 -8.22
CA ARG A 119 -17.68 -14.40 -8.40
C ARG A 119 -16.72 -14.04 -7.27
N PHE A 120 -16.71 -12.79 -6.83
CA PHE A 120 -15.87 -12.35 -5.71
C PHE A 120 -16.23 -13.08 -4.41
N LYS A 121 -17.52 -13.26 -4.11
CA LYS A 121 -17.98 -13.97 -2.91
C LYS A 121 -17.55 -15.45 -2.88
N GLU A 122 -17.39 -16.07 -4.04
CA GLU A 122 -16.93 -17.44 -4.19
C GLU A 122 -15.41 -17.60 -4.02
N LEU A 123 -14.65 -16.50 -4.07
CA LEU A 123 -13.20 -16.56 -3.88
C LEU A 123 -12.82 -17.06 -2.48
N PRO A 124 -11.70 -17.80 -2.36
CA PRO A 124 -11.12 -18.15 -1.07
C PRO A 124 -10.96 -16.90 -0.19
N GLY A 125 -11.20 -17.04 1.11
CA GLY A 125 -11.13 -15.91 2.05
C GLY A 125 -9.82 -15.12 1.95
N SER A 126 -8.68 -15.82 1.75
CA SER A 126 -7.36 -15.21 1.57
C SER A 126 -7.24 -14.26 0.37
N GLN A 127 -8.09 -14.40 -0.65
CA GLN A 127 -8.09 -13.56 -1.84
C GLN A 127 -9.04 -12.36 -1.72
N ARG A 128 -9.96 -12.40 -0.75
CA ARG A 128 -10.93 -11.32 -0.50
C ARG A 128 -10.32 -10.23 0.39
N LEU A 129 -9.21 -9.63 -0.02
CA LEU A 129 -8.52 -8.61 0.78
C LEU A 129 -9.33 -7.31 0.90
N CYS A 130 -9.22 -6.63 2.03
CA CYS A 130 -9.86 -5.33 2.30
C CYS A 130 -9.20 -4.21 1.47
N ARG A 131 -9.93 -3.15 1.12
CA ARG A 131 -9.37 -2.03 0.33
C ARG A 131 -8.22 -1.34 1.05
N TYR A 132 -8.32 -1.19 2.36
CA TYR A 132 -7.28 -0.61 3.20
C TYR A 132 -6.03 -1.52 3.24
N ALA A 133 -6.19 -2.83 3.09
CA ALA A 133 -5.07 -3.75 2.97
C ALA A 133 -4.42 -3.67 1.58
N LEU A 134 -5.22 -3.59 0.51
CA LEU A 134 -4.74 -3.43 -0.86
C LEU A 134 -4.00 -2.09 -1.07
N LYS A 135 -4.46 -1.04 -0.40
CA LYS A 135 -3.80 0.27 -0.38
C LYS A 135 -2.52 0.29 0.47
N GLY A 136 -2.41 -0.60 1.46
CA GLY A 136 -1.30 -0.62 2.42
C GLY A 136 -1.52 0.21 3.69
N ASP A 137 -2.73 0.72 3.93
CA ASP A 137 -3.07 1.43 5.18
C ASP A 137 -3.10 0.46 6.39
N VAL A 138 -3.34 -0.83 6.13
CA VAL A 138 -3.22 -1.91 7.12
C VAL A 138 -2.48 -3.10 6.53
N SER A 139 -1.77 -3.87 7.37
CA SER A 139 -0.94 -4.99 6.91
C SER A 139 -1.74 -6.14 6.29
N TYR A 140 -2.88 -6.49 6.89
CA TYR A 140 -3.74 -7.57 6.41
C TYR A 140 -5.14 -7.44 6.99
N ARG A 141 -6.15 -7.56 6.13
CA ARG A 141 -7.56 -7.67 6.54
C ARG A 141 -8.36 -8.27 5.40
N LEU A 142 -9.33 -9.13 5.73
CA LEU A 142 -10.29 -9.66 4.77
C LEU A 142 -11.53 -8.76 4.68
N CYS A 143 -12.08 -8.61 3.48
CA CYS A 143 -13.27 -7.86 3.19
C CYS A 143 -14.52 -8.72 3.43
N THR A 144 -15.39 -8.27 4.32
CA THR A 144 -16.67 -8.93 4.63
C THR A 144 -17.85 -8.28 3.91
N HIS A 145 -17.69 -7.06 3.38
CA HIS A 145 -18.78 -6.26 2.79
C HIS A 145 -18.61 -5.98 1.30
N ALA A 146 -17.74 -6.72 0.60
CA ALA A 146 -17.50 -6.57 -0.84
C ALA A 146 -17.32 -5.10 -1.27
N PHE A 147 -16.51 -4.35 -0.51
CA PHE A 147 -16.15 -2.94 -0.77
C PHE A 147 -17.26 -1.91 -0.65
N GLN A 148 -18.41 -2.29 -0.09
CA GLN A 148 -19.43 -1.33 0.37
C GLN A 148 -18.94 -0.67 1.66
N CYS A 149 -17.87 0.12 1.58
CA CYS A 149 -17.21 0.69 2.74
C CYS A 149 -18.08 1.72 3.47
N ALA A 150 -19.03 2.36 2.78
CA ALA A 150 -20.00 3.25 3.38
C ALA A 150 -20.84 2.58 4.49
N ILE A 151 -21.14 1.28 4.34
CA ILE A 151 -21.93 0.50 5.32
C ILE A 151 -21.07 -0.43 6.18
N CYS A 152 -19.74 -0.38 6.01
CA CYS A 152 -18.82 -1.24 6.75
C CYS A 152 -18.30 -0.51 7.98
N GLU A 153 -18.51 -1.07 9.18
CA GLU A 153 -18.02 -0.50 10.44
C GLU A 153 -16.52 -0.19 10.41
N PHE A 154 -15.71 -1.09 9.85
CA PHE A 154 -14.27 -0.85 9.73
C PHE A 154 -13.95 0.31 8.78
N GLY A 155 -14.72 0.46 7.70
CA GLY A 155 -14.57 1.59 6.78
C GLY A 155 -14.88 2.92 7.47
N GLN A 156 -15.98 2.95 8.23
CA GLN A 156 -16.39 4.11 9.02
C GLN A 156 -15.32 4.51 10.04
N ILE A 157 -14.79 3.55 10.81
CA ILE A 157 -13.71 3.82 11.79
C ILE A 157 -12.47 4.41 11.12
N MET A 158 -12.07 3.88 9.95
CA MET A 158 -10.89 4.37 9.23
C MET A 158 -11.10 5.80 8.69
N ASP A 159 -12.30 6.11 8.19
CA ASP A 159 -12.64 7.46 7.72
C ASP A 159 -12.72 8.44 8.88
N ASP A 160 -13.43 8.11 9.96
CA ASP A 160 -13.54 8.94 11.16
C ASP A 160 -12.16 9.29 11.74
N ALA A 161 -11.25 8.31 11.80
CA ALA A 161 -9.89 8.53 12.27
C ALA A 161 -9.10 9.48 11.35
N LEU A 162 -9.32 9.43 10.04
CA LEU A 162 -8.70 10.35 9.08
C LEU A 162 -9.30 11.75 9.22
N GLN A 163 -10.62 11.86 9.28
CA GLN A 163 -11.33 13.13 9.45
C GLN A 163 -10.91 13.85 10.74
N LEU A 164 -10.79 13.12 11.85
CA LEU A 164 -10.32 13.68 13.11
C LEU A 164 -8.90 14.27 13.00
N LYS A 165 -7.97 13.55 12.35
CA LYS A 165 -6.60 14.04 12.12
C LYS A 165 -6.57 15.26 11.21
N LEU A 166 -7.41 15.29 10.17
CA LEU A 166 -7.53 16.43 9.27
C LEU A 166 -8.09 17.65 10.02
N ALA A 167 -9.14 17.48 10.81
CA ALA A 167 -9.74 18.55 11.61
C ALA A 167 -8.73 19.16 12.61
N GLN A 168 -7.92 18.31 13.27
CA GLN A 168 -6.84 18.76 14.15
C GLN A 168 -5.81 19.61 13.41
N ARG A 169 -5.32 19.15 12.26
CA ARG A 169 -4.38 19.92 11.42
C ARG A 169 -4.95 21.23 10.93
N VAL A 170 -6.21 21.22 10.49
CA VAL A 170 -6.90 22.45 10.06
C VAL A 170 -6.98 23.45 11.20
N ALA A 171 -7.35 23.01 12.41
CA ALA A 171 -7.38 23.87 13.59
C ALA A 171 -6.00 24.48 13.91
N GLU A 172 -4.92 23.69 13.85
CA GLU A 172 -3.55 24.17 14.03
C GLU A 172 -3.16 25.23 12.98
N LEU A 173 -3.50 25.00 11.71
CA LEU A 173 -3.23 25.94 10.62
C LEU A 173 -3.99 27.25 10.79
N VAL A 174 -5.24 27.20 11.24
CA VAL A 174 -6.05 28.39 11.53
C VAL A 174 -5.39 29.22 12.63
N LEU A 175 -5.00 28.60 13.75
CA LEU A 175 -4.29 29.27 14.84
C LEU A 175 -2.98 29.91 14.37
N ARG A 176 -2.22 29.20 13.53
CA ARG A 176 -0.99 29.72 12.93
C ARG A 176 -1.26 30.92 12.03
N GLN A 177 -2.29 30.85 11.20
CA GLN A 177 -2.68 31.95 10.30
C GLN A 177 -3.11 33.19 11.08
N GLU A 178 -3.88 33.02 12.15
CA GLU A 178 -4.27 34.11 13.04
C GLU A 178 -3.05 34.77 13.73
N ALA A 179 -2.10 33.97 14.19
CA ALA A 179 -0.86 34.49 14.78
C ALA A 179 -0.05 35.30 13.75
N LEU A 180 0.03 34.83 12.50
CA LEU A 180 0.68 35.57 11.41
C LEU A 180 -0.05 36.87 11.09
N ARG A 181 -1.39 36.86 11.00
CA ARG A 181 -2.19 38.08 10.80
C ARG A 181 -1.97 39.10 11.92
N LYS A 182 -1.95 38.66 13.18
CA LYS A 182 -1.65 39.53 14.32
C LYS A 182 -0.24 40.11 14.24
N LYS A 183 0.75 39.29 13.86
CA LYS A 183 2.13 39.74 13.68
C LYS A 183 2.28 40.75 12.53
N GLU A 184 1.61 40.50 11.41
CA GLU A 184 1.56 41.43 10.28
C GLU A 184 0.90 42.74 10.68
N GLN A 185 -0.26 42.70 11.34
CA GLN A 185 -0.94 43.89 11.83
C GLN A 185 -0.06 44.68 12.82
N SER A 186 0.66 43.99 13.70
CA SER A 186 1.64 44.61 14.60
C SER A 186 2.84 45.22 13.84
N TRP A 187 3.29 44.62 12.74
CA TRP A 187 4.41 45.13 11.94
C TRP A 187 4.03 46.40 11.18
N TRP A 188 2.80 46.47 10.67
CA TRP A 188 2.29 47.66 9.99
C TRP A 188 1.77 48.74 10.95
N TRP A 189 1.49 48.42 12.22
CA TRP A 189 0.93 49.35 13.21
C TRP A 189 1.64 50.72 13.26
N PRO A 190 3.00 50.81 13.32
CA PRO A 190 3.70 52.09 13.34
C PRO A 190 3.52 52.93 12.06
N TYR A 191 3.34 52.25 10.92
CA TYR A 191 3.14 52.89 9.61
C TYR A 191 1.74 53.51 9.49
N TRP A 192 0.70 52.83 10.01
CA TRP A 192 -0.66 53.37 10.06
C TRP A 192 -0.81 54.50 11.10
N GLU A 193 -0.06 54.42 12.22
CA GLU A 193 -0.09 55.42 13.29
C GLU A 193 0.46 56.78 12.83
N GLN A 194 1.52 56.80 12.01
CA GLN A 194 2.06 58.04 11.42
C GLN A 194 1.12 58.69 10.38
N LYS A 195 0.35 57.91 9.63
CA LYS A 195 -0.60 58.42 8.62
C LYS A 195 -2.00 58.71 9.17
N SER A 196 -2.21 58.57 10.49
CA SER A 196 -3.49 58.90 11.13
C SER A 196 -3.77 60.41 11.06
N PRO A 197 -5.01 60.87 10.75
CA PRO A 197 -5.32 62.29 10.55
C PRO A 197 -4.99 63.18 11.77
N THR A 198 -4.90 62.57 12.95
CA THR A 198 -4.66 63.21 14.24
C THR A 198 -3.21 63.65 14.45
N SER A 199 -2.22 63.07 13.74
CA SER A 199 -0.80 63.39 13.91
C SER A 199 -0.34 64.66 13.16
N LEU A 200 -1.08 65.07 12.12
CA LEU A 200 -0.77 66.24 11.28
C LEU A 200 -1.27 67.59 11.86
N ALA A 201 -2.02 67.59 12.97
CA ALA A 201 -2.59 68.80 13.57
C ALA A 201 -1.64 69.58 14.51
N ARG A 202 -0.32 69.32 14.47
CA ARG A 202 0.70 70.05 15.25
C ARG A 202 1.77 70.66 14.36
N SER A 203 1.39 71.55 13.45
CA SER A 203 2.29 72.62 13.00
C SER A 203 1.45 73.78 12.50
N HIS A 204 1.80 75.00 12.92
CA HIS A 204 1.18 76.31 12.61
C HIS A 204 0.20 76.84 13.67
N SER A 205 0.76 77.46 14.72
CA SER A 205 0.17 78.64 15.37
C SER A 205 0.75 79.88 14.70
N PRO A 206 -0.06 80.86 14.23
CA PRO A 206 0.42 82.19 13.91
C PRO A 206 0.42 83.06 15.18
N ASN A 207 1.48 83.86 15.35
CA ASN A 207 1.47 85.08 16.17
C ASN A 207 0.96 86.24 15.30
#